data_AF-A0A4S5AGZ1-F1
#
_entry.id   AF-A0A4S5AGZ1-F1
#
_cell.length_a   1.000
_cell.length_b   1.000
_cell.length_c   1.000
_cell.angle_alpha   90.00
_cell.angle_beta   90.00
_cell.angle_gamma   90.00
#
_symmetry.space_group_name_H-M   'P 1'
#
loop_
_entity.id
_entity.type
_entity.pdbx_description
1 polymer ?
#
loop_
_entity_poly.entity_id
_entity_poly.type
_entity_poly.pdbx_seq_one_letter_code
_entity_poly.pdbx_strand_id
1 'polypeptide(L)' 'MSAITDPESHPEAVRAAIQAAVDATSSIYTEHAGTDVEQRLRIEMQDRGLKVVDEAWIVDVARRIRSGHDVRVGLPDEAQ' A
#
# COMPACT_ATOMS: atom_id res chain seq x y z
N MET A 1 6.98 31.00 2.47
CA MET A 1 6.25 29.72 2.55
C MET A 1 6.66 28.87 1.35
N SER A 2 7.71 28.05 1.48
CA SER A 2 8.09 26.99 0.54
C SER A 2 9.18 26.15 1.19
N ALA A 3 8.83 24.96 1.67
CA ALA A 3 9.74 23.89 2.02
C ALA A 3 8.93 22.59 2.05
N ILE A 4 8.65 22.02 0.88
CA ILE A 4 8.07 20.68 0.77
C ILE A 4 8.90 19.92 -0.24
N THR A 5 10.09 19.48 0.14
CA THR A 5 10.81 18.45 -0.63
C THR A 5 11.89 17.83 0.24
N ASP A 6 11.45 17.09 1.26
CA ASP A 6 12.28 16.02 1.78
C ASP A 6 11.39 14.81 2.11
N PRO A 7 11.50 13.71 1.33
CA PRO A 7 10.74 12.49 1.59
C PRO A 7 11.18 11.76 2.87
N GLU A 8 12.23 12.19 3.56
CA GLU A 8 12.66 11.64 4.86
C GLU A 8 11.90 12.27 6.05
N SER A 9 11.11 13.32 5.84
CA SER A 9 10.55 14.12 6.95
C SER A 9 9.23 13.62 7.54
N HIS A 10 8.49 12.68 6.92
CA HIS A 10 7.20 12.20 7.45
C HIS A 10 6.92 10.72 7.12
N PRO A 11 7.52 9.75 7.86
CA PRO A 11 7.24 8.32 7.67
C PRO A 11 5.75 7.97 7.81
N GLU A 12 5.00 8.74 8.61
CA GLU A 12 3.55 8.58 8.76
C GLU A 12 2.78 8.93 7.49
N ALA A 13 3.22 9.92 6.72
CA ALA A 13 2.57 10.30 5.45
C ALA A 13 2.77 9.22 4.39
N VAL A 14 3.98 8.66 4.30
CA VAL A 14 4.28 7.51 3.43
C VAL A 14 3.42 6.31 3.83
N ARG A 15 3.35 6.00 5.13
CA ARG A 15 2.52 4.92 5.65
C ARG A 15 1.04 5.11 5.33
N ALA A 16 0.52 6.32 5.53
CA ALA A 16 -0.87 6.65 5.20
C ALA A 16 -1.15 6.49 3.71
N ALA A 17 -0.22 6.88 2.84
CA ALA A 17 -0.33 6.68 1.41
C ALA A 17 -0.31 5.20 1.02
N ILE A 18 0.53 4.37 1.65
CA ILE A 18 0.56 2.91 1.43
C ILE A 18 -0.76 2.30 1.88
N GLN A 19 -1.25 2.63 3.08
CA GLN A 19 -2.52 2.12 3.59
C GLN A 19 -3.68 2.50 2.66
N ALA A 20 -3.73 3.75 2.20
CA ALA A 20 -4.76 4.20 1.27
C ALA A 20 -4.72 3.45 -0.08
N ALA A 21 -3.55 3.03 -0.56
CA ALA A 21 -3.42 2.22 -1.77
C ALA A 21 -3.96 0.79 -1.56
N VAL A 22 -3.67 0.21 -0.39
CA VAL A 22 -4.18 -1.11 0.01
C VAL A 22 -5.69 -1.10 0.15
N ASP A 23 -6.24 -0.11 0.84
CA ASP A 23 -7.70 0.03 1.06
C ASP A 23 -8.45 0.21 -0.26
N ALA A 24 -7.93 1.07 -1.15
CA ALA A 24 -8.50 1.27 -2.48
C ALA A 24 -8.49 -0.02 -3.31
N THR A 25 -7.36 -0.75 -3.29
CA THR A 25 -7.24 -2.03 -3.99
C THR A 25 -8.22 -3.08 -3.44
N SER A 26 -8.38 -3.15 -2.12
CA SER A 26 -9.30 -4.06 -1.46
C SER A 26 -10.77 -3.75 -1.81
N SER A 27 -11.14 -2.47 -1.81
CA SER A 27 -12.49 -2.04 -2.24
C SER A 27 -12.77 -2.48 -3.67
N ILE A 28 -11.85 -2.20 -4.60
CA ILE A 28 -11.99 -2.54 -6.02
C ILE A 28 -12.08 -4.06 -6.21
N TYR A 29 -11.27 -4.85 -5.49
CA TYR A 29 -11.33 -6.30 -5.58
C TYR A 29 -12.65 -6.87 -5.04
N THR A 30 -13.19 -6.26 -3.99
CA THR A 30 -14.51 -6.64 -3.44
C THR A 30 -15.63 -6.38 -4.44
N GLU A 31 -15.57 -5.28 -5.18
CA GLU A 31 -16.52 -4.94 -6.24
C GLU A 31 -16.31 -5.78 -7.52
N HIS A 32 -15.05 -6.13 -7.81
CA HIS A 32 -14.63 -6.81 -9.03
C HIS A 32 -13.60 -7.91 -8.74
N ALA A 33 -14.09 -9.10 -8.37
CA ALA A 33 -13.25 -10.26 -8.03
C ALA A 33 -12.33 -10.77 -9.16
N GLY A 34 -12.51 -10.31 -10.40
CA GLY A 34 -11.61 -10.58 -11.53
C GLY A 34 -10.41 -9.64 -11.64
N THR A 35 -10.29 -8.66 -10.75
CA THR A 35 -9.19 -7.69 -10.76
C THR A 35 -7.87 -8.36 -10.40
N ASP A 36 -6.82 -8.11 -11.20
CA ASP A 36 -5.46 -8.43 -10.81
C ASP A 36 -5.05 -7.51 -9.65
N VAL A 37 -5.10 -8.06 -8.43
CA VAL A 37 -4.83 -7.34 -7.19
C VAL A 37 -3.41 -6.80 -7.15
N GLU A 38 -2.44 -7.53 -7.68
CA GLU A 38 -1.03 -7.14 -7.65
C GLU A 38 -0.77 -5.98 -8.61
N GLN A 39 -1.31 -6.05 -9.83
CA GLN A 39 -1.24 -4.96 -10.80
C GLN A 39 -1.99 -3.72 -10.28
N ARG A 40 -3.20 -3.89 -9.72
CA ARG A 40 -3.97 -2.77 -9.17
C ARG A 40 -3.24 -2.09 -8.03
N LEU A 41 -2.67 -2.85 -7.09
CA LEU A 41 -1.91 -2.28 -5.98
C LEU A 41 -0.71 -1.46 -6.47
N ARG A 42 0.02 -1.94 -7.49
CA ARG A 42 1.13 -1.20 -8.11
C ARG A 42 0.66 0.14 -8.69
N ILE A 43 -0.48 0.15 -9.37
CA ILE A 43 -1.08 1.37 -9.95
C ILE A 43 -1.43 2.36 -8.84
N GLU A 44 -2.13 1.92 -7.79
CA GLU A 44 -2.54 2.78 -6.68
C GLU A 44 -1.33 3.38 -5.93
N MET A 45 -0.26 2.60 -5.77
CA MET A 45 0.98 3.09 -5.17
C MET A 45 1.69 4.12 -6.06
N GLN A 46 1.80 3.86 -7.37
CA GLN A 46 2.41 4.80 -8.32
C GLN A 46 1.63 6.12 -8.41
N ASP A 47 0.30 6.07 -8.42
CA ASP A 47 -0.57 7.26 -8.45
C ASP A 47 -0.32 8.17 -7.23
N ARG A 48 0.04 7.57 -6.10
CA ARG A 48 0.38 8.27 -4.85
C ARG A 48 1.86 8.65 -4.73
N GLY A 49 2.64 8.48 -5.80
CA GLY A 49 4.07 8.78 -5.83
C GLY A 49 4.94 7.78 -5.05
N LEU A 50 4.41 6.61 -4.71
CA LEU A 50 5.15 5.57 -4.00
C LEU A 50 5.84 4.65 -5.01
N LYS A 51 7.16 4.47 -4.81
CA LYS A 51 7.93 3.52 -5.60
C LYS A 51 7.88 2.14 -4.94
N VAL A 52 7.25 1.19 -5.62
CA VAL A 52 7.28 -0.21 -5.20
C VAL A 52 8.67 -0.77 -5.46
N VAL A 53 9.42 -1.06 -4.40
CA VAL A 53 10.76 -1.66 -4.49
C VAL A 53 10.78 -3.13 -4.07
N ASP A 54 9.75 -3.58 -3.35
CA ASP A 54 9.66 -4.92 -2.80
C ASP A 54 8.50 -5.69 -3.45
N GLU A 55 8.82 -6.59 -4.37
CA GLU A 55 7.82 -7.43 -5.05
C GLU A 55 7.23 -8.49 -4.12
N ALA A 56 8.01 -9.00 -3.16
CA ALA A 56 7.53 -10.00 -2.22
C ALA A 56 6.45 -9.41 -1.31
N TRP A 57 6.60 -8.15 -0.91
CA TRP A 57 5.59 -7.41 -0.16
C TRP A 57 4.28 -7.26 -0.96
N ILE A 58 4.35 -6.92 -2.25
CA ILE A 58 3.15 -6.84 -3.11
C ILE A 58 2.41 -8.18 -3.17
N VAL A 59 3.15 -9.28 -3.36
CA VAL A 59 2.56 -10.62 -3.42
C VAL A 59 1.91 -11.01 -2.10
N ASP A 60 2.54 -10.72 -0.96
CA ASP A 60 1.96 -10.97 0.36
C ASP A 60 0.68 -10.17 0.60
N VAL A 61 0.71 -8.86 0.36
CA VAL A 61 -0.45 -7.98 0.49
C VAL A 61 -1.59 -8.44 -0.42
N ALA A 62 -1.28 -8.76 -1.68
CA ALA A 62 -2.28 -9.25 -2.61
C ALA A 62 -2.88 -10.60 -2.19
N ARG A 63 -2.09 -11.49 -1.58
CA ARG A 63 -2.60 -12.73 -1.00
C ARG A 63 -3.54 -12.43 0.17
N ARG A 64 -3.19 -11.48 1.05
CA ARG A 64 -4.03 -11.11 2.21
C ARG A 64 -5.35 -10.48 1.79
N ILE A 65 -5.34 -9.56 0.81
CA ILE A 65 -6.55 -8.98 0.20
C ILE A 65 -7.44 -10.07 -0.39
N ARG A 66 -6.87 -10.98 -1.20
CA ARG A 66 -7.61 -12.11 -1.79
C ARG A 66 -8.23 -13.04 -0.74
N SER A 67 -7.60 -13.15 0.42
CA SER A 67 -8.07 -13.99 1.53
C SER A 67 -9.14 -13.28 2.39
N GLY A 68 -9.49 -12.03 2.07
CA GLY A 68 -10.43 -11.23 2.84
C GLY A 68 -9.90 -10.77 4.21
N HIS A 69 -8.57 -10.81 4.41
CA HIS A 69 -7.96 -10.33 5.65
C HIS A 69 -7.76 -8.82 5.61
N ASP A 70 -8.04 -8.15 6.74
CA ASP A 70 -7.72 -6.73 6.95
C ASP A 70 -6.20 -6.54 6.86
N VAL A 71 -5.75 -5.79 5.86
CA VAL A 71 -4.33 -5.49 5.66
C VAL A 71 -4.02 -4.16 6.31
N ARG A 72 -3.38 -4.20 7.48
CA ARG A 72 -2.81 -3.01 8.11
C ARG A 72 -1.32 -2.96 7.87
N VAL A 73 -0.87 -1.83 7.35
CA VAL A 73 0.55 -1.48 7.27
C VAL A 73 0.96 -0.99 8.66
N GLY A 74 1.61 -1.85 9.45
CA GLY A 74 2.19 -1.49 10.73
C GLY A 74 3.61 -0.94 10.55
N LEU A 75 4.05 -0.07 11.48
CA LEU A 75 5.47 -0.01 11.81
C LEU A 75 5.91 -1.44 12.20
N PRO A 76 7.15 -1.88 11.93
CA PRO A 76 7.67 -3.02 12.65
C PRO A 76 7.43 -2.73 14.13
N ASP A 77 6.67 -3.59 14.80
CA ASP A 77 6.64 -3.62 16.25
C ASP A 77 8.10 -3.60 16.68
N GLU A 78 8.45 -2.70 17.59
CA GLU A 78 9.75 -2.65 18.24
C GLU A 78 9.86 -3.91 19.11
N ALA A 79 10.02 -5.06 18.46
CA ALA A 79 10.27 -6.34 19.04
C ALA A 79 11.72 -6.69 18.71
N GLN A 80 12.65 -6.01 19.39
CA GLN A 80 13.77 -6.61 20.13
C GLN A 80 14.62 -5.57 20.85
#